data_AF-A0A9E5RCG9-F1
#
_entry.id   AF-A0A9E5RCG9-F1
#
_cell.length_a   1.000
_cell.length_b   1.000
_cell.length_c   1.000
_cell.angle_alpha   90.00
_cell.angle_beta   90.00
_cell.angle_gamma   90.00
#
_symmetry.space_group_name_H-M   'P 1'
#
loop_
_entity.id
_entity.type
_entity.pdbx_description
1 polymer ?
#
loop_
_entity_poly.entity_id
_entity_poly.type
_entity_poly.pdbx_seq_one_letter_code
_entity_poly.pdbx_strand_id
1 'polypeptide(L)'
;MKTRAALLFLLLVYGALASFYATLTPVFEKPDEYLHFAFAMHLHETGQLPVQRAGELDHLAAQQGSQPPLYYGSLVLLWQLVGMREPGAGFQAQLAYNPHYNHTPSPWPDNENQFLRGRCDSACQKRAARPSGGGRWGHAFGALTLLAAFAAVRIAFPTRPNLALLSVLALSANPQFLHIATAVSNDIS
;
A
#
# COMPACT_ATOMS: atom_id res chain seq x y z
N MET A 1 -15.98 25.74 14.03
CA MET A 1 -14.65 25.43 14.63
C MET A 1 -14.56 23.99 15.15
N LYS A 2 -15.53 23.49 15.94
CA LYS A 2 -15.50 22.13 16.52
C LYS A 2 -15.34 20.98 15.50
N THR A 3 -16.08 20.99 14.40
CA THR A 3 -16.02 19.92 13.37
C THR A 3 -14.67 19.82 12.66
N ARG A 4 -14.02 20.96 12.39
CA ARG A 4 -12.70 20.97 11.75
C ARG A 4 -11.63 20.39 12.68
N ALA A 5 -11.65 20.78 13.96
CA ALA A 5 -10.74 20.23 14.96
C ALA A 5 -10.96 18.71 15.14
N ALA A 6 -12.21 18.26 15.18
CA ALA A 6 -12.54 16.83 15.26
C ALA A 6 -12.07 16.04 14.03
N LEU A 7 -12.28 16.57 12.83
CA LEU A 7 -11.78 15.95 11.59
C LEU A 7 -10.25 15.85 11.61
N LEU A 8 -9.56 16.94 11.99
CA LEU A 8 -8.11 16.96 12.07
C LEU A 8 -7.59 15.93 13.08
N PHE A 9 -8.24 15.82 14.24
CA PHE A 9 -7.95 14.80 15.24
C PHE A 9 -8.11 13.38 14.67
N LEU A 10 -9.22 13.10 13.97
CA LEU A 10 -9.45 11.78 13.35
C LEU A 10 -8.41 11.46 12.27
N LEU A 11 -8.00 12.43 11.46
CA LEU A 11 -6.93 12.24 10.47
C LEU A 11 -5.57 11.96 11.12
N LEU A 12 -5.27 12.59 12.27
CA LEU A 12 -4.06 12.30 13.04
C LEU A 12 -4.10 10.89 13.64
N VAL A 13 -5.26 10.48 14.19
CA VAL A 13 -5.47 9.12 14.69
C VAL A 13 -5.30 8.10 13.56
N TYR A 14 -5.92 8.34 12.41
CA TYR A 14 -5.72 7.52 11.21
C TYR A 14 -4.23 7.44 10.84
N GLY A 15 -3.53 8.57 10.76
CA GLY A 15 -2.11 8.59 10.40
C GLY A 15 -1.25 7.79 11.38
N ALA A 16 -1.54 7.87 12.68
CA ALA A 16 -0.86 7.09 13.71
C ALA A 16 -1.14 5.58 13.57
N LEU A 17 -2.41 5.19 13.40
CA LEU A 17 -2.80 3.80 13.23
C LEU A 17 -2.24 3.21 11.93
N ALA A 18 -2.37 3.90 10.81
CA ALA A 18 -1.83 3.47 9.53
C ALA A 18 -0.30 3.31 9.61
N SER A 19 0.41 4.26 10.23
CA SER A 19 1.85 4.13 10.45
C SER A 19 2.21 2.92 11.31
N PHE A 20 1.41 2.61 12.33
CA PHE A 20 1.60 1.40 13.12
C PHE A 20 1.40 0.13 12.27
N TYR A 21 0.31 0.03 11.51
CA TYR A 21 0.06 -1.08 10.58
C TYR A 21 1.17 -1.25 9.53
N ALA A 22 1.71 -0.15 9.01
CA ALA A 22 2.82 -0.16 8.06
C ALA A 22 4.09 -0.79 8.64
N THR A 23 4.28 -0.77 9.96
CA THR A 23 5.41 -1.42 10.65
C THR A 23 5.16 -2.85 11.09
N LEU A 24 3.88 -3.25 11.27
CA LEU A 24 3.52 -4.59 11.73
C LEU A 24 3.66 -5.63 10.62
N THR A 25 3.22 -5.29 9.41
CA THR A 25 3.32 -6.21 8.28
C THR A 25 4.66 -6.01 7.58
N PRO A 26 5.47 -7.08 7.41
CA PRO A 26 6.71 -6.95 6.67
C PRO A 26 6.46 -6.48 5.24
N VAL A 27 7.44 -5.79 4.67
CA VAL A 27 7.37 -5.31 3.28
C VAL A 27 7.14 -6.49 2.34
N PHE A 28 6.24 -6.33 1.39
CA PHE A 28 5.84 -7.30 0.37
C PHE A 28 4.98 -8.47 0.87
N GLU A 29 4.64 -8.53 2.16
CA GLU A 29 3.72 -9.54 2.71
C GLU A 29 2.25 -9.09 2.65
N LYS A 30 1.97 -7.82 2.33
CA LYS A 30 0.59 -7.39 2.08
C LYS A 30 0.09 -7.96 0.76
N PRO A 31 -1.23 -8.20 0.62
CA PRO A 31 -1.81 -8.78 -0.59
C PRO A 31 -1.32 -8.07 -1.85
N ASP A 32 -0.74 -8.85 -2.77
CA ASP A 32 -0.22 -8.43 -4.08
C ASP A 32 0.80 -7.27 -4.08
N GLU A 33 1.32 -6.86 -2.92
CA GLU A 33 2.14 -5.65 -2.79
C GLU A 33 3.40 -5.72 -3.66
N TYR A 34 4.05 -6.88 -3.72
CA TYR A 34 5.24 -7.08 -4.55
C TYR A 34 4.94 -7.04 -6.06
N LEU A 35 3.75 -7.47 -6.48
CA LEU A 35 3.33 -7.46 -7.88
C LEU A 35 3.10 -6.03 -8.35
N HIS A 36 2.37 -5.24 -7.55
CA HIS A 36 2.16 -3.82 -7.83
C HIS A 36 3.46 -3.04 -7.81
N PHE A 37 4.34 -3.35 -6.87
CA PHE A 37 5.66 -2.77 -6.82
C PHE A 37 6.50 -3.12 -8.06
N ALA A 38 6.48 -4.38 -8.50
CA ALA A 38 7.16 -4.82 -9.72
C ALA A 38 6.62 -4.10 -10.98
N PHE A 39 5.32 -3.84 -11.06
CA PHE A 39 4.74 -3.01 -12.12
C PHE A 39 5.37 -1.62 -12.12
N ALA A 40 5.33 -0.91 -10.99
CA ALA A 40 5.85 0.44 -10.88
C ALA A 40 7.37 0.49 -11.16
N MET A 41 8.13 -0.52 -10.73
CA MET A 41 9.54 -0.63 -11.09
C MET A 41 9.75 -0.79 -12.59
N HIS A 42 9.01 -1.71 -13.24
CA HIS A 42 9.11 -1.90 -14.69
C HIS A 42 8.83 -0.59 -15.43
N LEU A 43 7.78 0.13 -15.01
CA LEU A 43 7.43 1.43 -15.58
C LEU A 43 8.53 2.48 -15.34
N HIS A 44 9.12 2.53 -14.15
CA HIS A 44 10.21 3.45 -13.83
C HIS A 44 11.49 3.16 -14.64
N GLU A 45 11.85 1.88 -14.79
CA GLU A 45 13.09 1.46 -15.44
C GLU A 45 13.02 1.54 -16.97
N THR A 46 11.87 1.19 -17.56
CA THR A 46 11.73 1.04 -19.02
C THR A 46 10.92 2.17 -19.66
N GLY A 47 10.10 2.89 -18.89
CA GLY A 47 9.10 3.81 -19.42
C GLY A 47 7.94 3.12 -20.16
N GLN A 48 7.85 1.79 -20.09
CA GLN A 48 6.86 0.98 -20.79
C GLN A 48 5.89 0.32 -19.81
N LEU A 49 4.71 -0.04 -20.31
CA LEU A 49 3.74 -0.82 -19.54
C LEU A 49 4.13 -2.31 -19.58
N PRO A 50 4.00 -3.04 -18.47
CA PRO A 50 4.12 -4.50 -18.50
C PRO A 50 3.12 -5.10 -19.49
N VAL A 51 3.60 -5.94 -20.40
CA VAL A 51 2.75 -6.66 -21.36
C VAL A 51 2.65 -8.11 -20.92
N GLN A 52 1.44 -8.56 -20.60
CA GLN A 52 1.19 -9.98 -20.39
C GLN A 52 1.10 -10.68 -21.74
N ARG A 53 1.95 -11.69 -21.98
CA ARG A 53 1.87 -12.55 -23.15
C ARG A 53 1.45 -13.96 -22.74
N ALA A 54 0.61 -14.58 -23.56
CA ALA A 54 0.21 -15.97 -23.33
C ALA A 54 1.45 -16.87 -23.33
N GLY A 55 1.66 -17.63 -22.25
CA GLY A 55 2.82 -18.51 -22.07
C GLY A 55 4.05 -17.86 -21.41
N GLU A 56 4.06 -16.54 -21.21
CA GLU A 56 5.13 -15.84 -20.46
C GLU A 56 4.63 -15.55 -19.03
N LEU A 57 4.87 -16.49 -18.10
CA LEU A 57 4.47 -16.36 -16.70
C LEU A 57 5.53 -15.69 -15.80
N ASP A 58 6.72 -15.39 -16.35
CA ASP A 58 7.89 -15.01 -15.55
C ASP A 58 7.95 -13.52 -15.19
N HIS A 59 7.09 -12.68 -15.78
CA HIS A 59 7.11 -11.25 -15.46
C HIS A 59 6.60 -11.03 -14.03
N LEU A 60 7.42 -10.39 -13.18
CA LEU A 60 7.12 -10.23 -11.75
C LEU A 60 5.83 -9.46 -11.43
N ALA A 61 5.37 -8.57 -12.31
CA ALA A 61 4.06 -7.92 -12.16
C ALA A 61 2.87 -8.89 -12.33
N ALA A 62 3.09 -10.05 -12.96
CA ALA A 62 2.11 -11.12 -13.20
C ALA A 62 0.74 -10.55 -13.63
N GLN A 63 -0.35 -10.99 -12.98
CA GLN A 63 -1.71 -10.53 -13.24
C GLN A 63 -1.89 -9.00 -13.08
N GLN A 64 -1.09 -8.35 -12.26
CA GLN A 64 -1.21 -6.90 -12.04
C GLN A 64 -0.75 -6.11 -13.28
N GLY A 65 -0.01 -6.74 -14.21
CA GLY A 65 0.39 -6.13 -15.48
C GLY A 65 -0.77 -5.67 -16.37
N SER A 66 -1.99 -6.19 -16.19
CA SER A 66 -3.17 -5.80 -16.96
C SER A 66 -3.97 -4.68 -16.31
N GLN A 67 -3.57 -4.24 -15.10
CA GLN A 67 -4.27 -3.17 -14.40
C GLN A 67 -4.04 -1.81 -15.09
N PRO A 68 -5.00 -0.87 -14.99
CA PRO A 68 -4.83 0.48 -15.49
C PRO A 68 -3.59 1.17 -14.90
N PRO A 69 -2.84 1.94 -15.71
CA PRO A 69 -1.50 2.39 -15.32
C PRO A 69 -1.48 3.59 -14.36
N LEU A 70 -2.62 4.24 -14.10
CA LEU A 70 -2.68 5.54 -13.41
C LEU A 70 -2.04 5.48 -12.02
N TYR A 71 -2.38 4.45 -11.24
CA TYR A 71 -1.83 4.25 -9.90
C TYR A 71 -0.30 4.15 -9.94
N TYR A 72 0.23 3.25 -10.77
CA TYR A 72 1.67 3.02 -10.89
C TYR A 72 2.40 4.24 -11.43
N GLY A 73 1.82 4.94 -12.41
CA GLY A 73 2.37 6.18 -12.95
C GLY A 73 2.48 7.27 -11.88
N SER A 74 1.47 7.41 -11.01
CA SER A 74 1.51 8.35 -9.88
C SER A 74 2.59 7.99 -8.85
N LEU A 75 2.80 6.69 -8.61
CA LEU A 75 3.85 6.18 -7.73
C LEU A 75 5.25 6.51 -8.29
N VAL A 76 5.47 6.21 -9.58
CA VAL A 76 6.71 6.53 -10.30
C VAL A 76 6.98 8.04 -10.31
N LEU A 77 5.95 8.86 -10.56
CA LEU A 77 6.07 10.31 -10.51
C LEU A 77 6.53 10.78 -9.12
N LEU A 78 5.99 10.24 -8.03
CA LEU A 78 6.49 10.61 -6.70
C LEU A 78 7.95 10.23 -6.52
N TRP A 79 8.34 9.01 -6.90
CA TRP A 79 9.74 8.59 -6.80
C TRP A 79 10.66 9.59 -7.48
N GLN A 80 10.30 10.05 -8.67
CA GLN A 80 11.03 11.10 -9.39
C GLN A 80 11.02 12.43 -8.62
N LEU A 81 9.86 12.89 -8.13
CA LEU A 81 9.72 14.15 -7.39
C LEU A 81 10.51 14.17 -6.07
N VAL A 82 10.64 13.03 -5.39
CA VAL A 82 11.43 12.91 -4.15
C VAL A 82 12.90 12.54 -4.41
N GLY A 83 13.33 12.50 -5.67
CA GLY A 83 14.71 12.21 -6.06
C GLY A 83 15.15 10.78 -5.79
N MET A 84 14.23 9.82 -5.80
CA MET A 84 14.52 8.40 -5.61
C MET A 84 15.10 7.80 -6.89
N ARG A 85 16.40 7.50 -6.85
CA ARG A 85 17.14 7.01 -8.03
C ARG A 85 17.05 5.50 -8.22
N GLU A 86 17.03 4.75 -7.13
CA GLU A 86 17.13 3.28 -7.14
C GLU A 86 15.96 2.65 -6.36
N PRO A 87 14.71 2.76 -6.86
CA PRO A 87 13.55 2.19 -6.17
C PRO A 87 13.62 0.66 -6.07
N GLY A 88 14.33 -0.04 -6.96
CA GLY A 88 14.47 -1.50 -6.90
C GLY A 88 15.54 -2.02 -5.93
N ALA A 89 16.27 -1.14 -5.24
CA ALA A 89 17.39 -1.55 -4.39
C ALA A 89 16.93 -2.47 -3.24
N GLY A 90 17.36 -3.74 -3.29
CA GLY A 90 17.02 -4.76 -2.29
C GLY A 90 15.68 -5.46 -2.52
N PHE A 91 14.93 -5.12 -3.58
CA PHE A 91 13.65 -5.76 -3.91
C PHE A 91 13.81 -7.27 -4.12
N GLN A 92 14.70 -7.68 -5.03
CA GLN A 92 14.94 -9.09 -5.35
C GLN A 92 15.39 -9.90 -4.13
N ALA A 93 16.17 -9.29 -3.22
CA ALA A 93 16.63 -9.96 -2.01
C ALA A 93 15.50 -10.21 -0.99
N GLN A 94 14.36 -9.51 -1.10
CA GLN A 94 13.17 -9.76 -0.30
C GLN A 94 12.28 -10.87 -0.89
N LEU A 95 12.38 -11.17 -2.20
CA LEU A 95 11.49 -12.12 -2.87
C LEU A 95 11.96 -13.58 -2.79
N ALA A 96 12.74 -13.92 -1.78
CA ALA A 96 13.12 -15.31 -1.53
C ALA A 96 11.89 -16.08 -1.02
N TYR A 97 11.21 -16.80 -1.91
CA TYR A 97 9.97 -17.50 -1.60
C TYR A 97 10.15 -18.51 -0.46
N ASN A 98 9.17 -18.57 0.46
CA ASN A 98 9.10 -19.55 1.52
C ASN A 98 8.52 -20.87 0.98
N PRO A 99 9.29 -21.99 0.93
CA PRO A 99 8.80 -23.27 0.41
C PRO A 99 7.64 -23.86 1.21
N HIS A 100 7.43 -23.38 2.44
CA HIS A 100 6.37 -23.83 3.33
C HIS A 100 5.15 -22.89 3.34
N TYR A 101 5.20 -21.78 2.60
CA TYR A 101 4.05 -20.88 2.52
C TYR A 101 2.86 -21.56 1.86
N ASN A 102 1.68 -21.38 2.47
CA ASN A 102 0.43 -21.92 1.98
C ASN A 102 -0.63 -20.82 1.94
N HIS A 103 -1.38 -20.73 0.85
CA HIS A 103 -2.47 -19.76 0.71
C HIS A 103 -3.67 -20.09 1.60
N THR A 104 -3.76 -21.31 2.11
CA THR A 104 -4.78 -21.71 3.08
C THR A 104 -4.24 -21.56 4.50
N PRO A 105 -4.96 -20.86 5.41
CA PRO A 105 -4.54 -20.74 6.81
C PRO A 105 -4.23 -22.10 7.42
N SER A 106 -3.04 -22.28 7.97
CA SER A 106 -2.68 -23.50 8.69
C SER A 106 -3.30 -23.47 10.10
N PRO A 107 -3.86 -24.60 10.60
CA PRO A 107 -4.26 -24.69 12.00
C PRO A 107 -3.06 -24.77 12.96
N TRP A 108 -1.85 -24.96 12.43
CA TRP A 108 -0.62 -25.04 13.20
C TRP A 108 0.08 -23.68 13.28
N PRO A 109 0.68 -23.33 14.42
CA PRO A 109 1.50 -22.12 14.52
C PRO A 109 2.80 -22.32 13.73
N ASP A 110 2.78 -21.98 12.45
CA ASP A 110 3.93 -22.03 11.54
C ASP A 110 4.22 -20.64 10.95
N ASN A 111 5.33 -20.53 10.22
CA ASN A 111 5.69 -19.34 9.47
C ASN A 111 4.81 -19.19 8.22
N GLU A 112 3.77 -18.37 8.35
CA GLU A 112 2.84 -18.03 7.28
C GLU A 112 3.34 -16.90 6.35
N ASN A 113 4.59 -16.44 6.50
CA ASN A 113 5.14 -15.43 5.59
C ASN A 113 5.37 -16.04 4.20
N GLN A 114 4.99 -15.31 3.16
CA GLN A 114 5.24 -15.69 1.77
C GLN A 114 6.74 -15.67 1.45
N PHE A 115 7.50 -14.78 2.08
CA PHE A 115 8.92 -14.63 1.82
C PHE A 115 9.79 -14.92 3.06
N LEU A 116 10.95 -15.54 2.80
CA LEU A 116 11.93 -15.88 3.81
C LEU A 116 12.60 -14.63 4.38
N ARG A 117 12.57 -14.51 5.71
CA ARG A 117 13.26 -13.47 6.47
C ARG A 117 14.73 -13.85 6.67
N GLY A 118 15.65 -12.89 6.56
CA GLY A 118 17.07 -13.07 6.93
C GLY A 118 18.08 -13.25 5.79
N ARG A 119 17.63 -13.27 4.53
CA ARG A 119 18.52 -13.21 3.34
C ARG A 119 19.18 -11.84 3.13
N CYS A 120 18.82 -10.86 3.96
CA CYS A 120 19.05 -9.44 3.73
C CYS A 120 19.23 -8.76 5.10
N ASP A 121 20.30 -7.98 5.24
CA ASP A 121 20.60 -7.20 6.44
C ASP A 121 19.60 -6.04 6.65
N SER A 122 19.66 -5.39 7.81
CA SER A 122 18.73 -4.30 8.13
C SER A 122 18.84 -3.11 7.16
N ALA A 123 20.01 -2.89 6.55
CA ALA A 123 20.22 -1.83 5.58
C ALA A 123 19.52 -2.15 4.25
N CYS A 124 19.64 -3.39 3.78
CA CYS A 124 18.95 -3.91 2.60
C CYS A 124 17.41 -3.89 2.80
N GLN A 125 16.91 -4.28 3.97
CA GLN A 125 15.48 -4.21 4.28
C GLN A 125 14.95 -2.77 4.24
N LYS A 126 15.69 -1.82 4.82
CA LYS A 126 15.35 -0.39 4.75
C LYS A 126 15.36 0.14 3.32
N ARG A 127 16.31 -0.31 2.48
CA ARG A 127 16.36 0.05 1.06
C ARG A 127 15.16 -0.48 0.28
N ALA A 128 14.67 -1.69 0.57
CA ALA A 128 13.48 -2.26 -0.05
C ALA A 128 12.16 -1.62 0.46
N ALA A 129 12.12 -1.23 1.75
CA ALA A 129 10.94 -0.61 2.38
C ALA A 129 10.71 0.86 1.99
N ARG A 130 11.79 1.57 1.64
CA ARG A 130 11.75 3.01 1.39
C ARG A 130 10.96 3.36 0.10
N PRO A 131 11.11 2.61 -1.02
CA PRO A 131 10.42 2.85 -2.27
C PRO A 131 8.96 2.40 -2.27
N SER A 132 8.61 1.33 -1.56
CA SER A 132 7.21 1.00 -1.26
C SER A 132 6.52 2.07 -0.40
N GLY A 133 7.28 3.09 0.01
CA GLY A 133 6.80 4.24 0.76
C GLY A 133 6.63 3.94 2.23
N GLY A 134 6.80 2.69 2.69
CA GLY A 134 6.56 2.27 4.08
C GLY A 134 5.25 2.85 4.63
N GLY A 135 4.20 2.86 3.80
CA GLY A 135 2.91 3.47 4.11
C GLY A 135 2.65 4.86 3.51
N ARG A 136 3.64 5.70 3.19
CA ARG A 136 3.40 7.13 2.85
C ARG A 136 2.46 7.41 1.67
N TRP A 137 2.54 6.64 0.58
CA TRP A 137 1.69 6.87 -0.59
C TRP A 137 0.26 6.35 -0.39
N GLY A 138 0.13 5.12 0.08
CA GLY A 138 -1.17 4.58 0.49
C GLY A 138 -1.84 5.44 1.57
N HIS A 139 -1.07 6.00 2.52
CA HIS A 139 -1.58 6.89 3.55
C HIS A 139 -2.22 8.15 2.95
N ALA A 140 -1.62 8.71 1.90
CA ALA A 140 -2.14 9.89 1.24
C ALA A 140 -3.47 9.59 0.56
N PHE A 141 -3.57 8.46 -0.15
CA PHE A 141 -4.83 7.99 -0.74
C PHE A 141 -5.88 7.66 0.32
N GLY A 142 -5.51 6.97 1.40
CA GLY A 142 -6.45 6.70 2.49
C GLY A 142 -6.93 7.99 3.19
N ALA A 143 -6.06 8.97 3.42
CA ALA A 143 -6.46 10.28 3.94
C ALA A 143 -7.40 11.01 2.96
N LEU A 144 -7.12 10.95 1.65
CA LEU A 144 -8.00 11.49 0.61
C LEU A 144 -9.38 10.80 0.64
N THR A 145 -9.42 9.48 0.78
CA THR A 145 -10.66 8.70 0.92
C THR A 145 -11.46 9.11 2.15
N LEU A 146 -10.81 9.34 3.30
CA LEU A 146 -11.48 9.87 4.49
C LEU A 146 -12.05 11.27 4.27
N LEU A 147 -11.30 12.15 3.61
CA LEU A 147 -11.75 13.50 3.27
C LEU A 147 -12.92 13.47 2.26
N ALA A 148 -12.86 12.60 1.27
CA ALA A 148 -13.91 12.41 0.28
C ALA A 148 -15.19 11.87 0.94
N ALA A 149 -15.07 10.86 1.83
CA ALA A 149 -16.20 10.34 2.59
C ALA A 149 -16.82 11.43 3.49
N PHE A 150 -16.00 12.21 4.18
CA PHE A 150 -16.46 13.36 4.96
C PHE A 150 -17.23 14.36 4.07
N ALA A 151 -16.67 14.75 2.93
CA ALA A 151 -17.30 15.70 2.01
C ALA A 151 -18.61 15.17 1.43
N ALA A 152 -18.64 13.91 0.99
CA ALA A 152 -19.83 13.26 0.45
C ALA A 152 -20.98 13.25 1.48
N VAL A 153 -20.69 12.87 2.73
CA VAL A 153 -21.70 12.87 3.80
C VAL A 153 -22.14 14.29 4.17
N ARG A 154 -21.23 15.28 4.10
CA ARG A 154 -21.60 16.71 4.31
C ARG A 154 -22.54 17.23 3.23
N ILE A 155 -22.39 16.78 1.98
CA ILE A 155 -23.26 17.13 0.86
C ILE A 155 -24.62 16.43 1.00
N ALA A 156 -24.62 15.13 1.29
CA ALA A 156 -25.84 14.33 1.42
C ALA A 156 -26.68 14.70 2.66
N PHE A 157 -26.04 15.07 3.78
CA PHE A 157 -26.71 15.43 5.04
C PHE A 157 -26.24 16.79 5.58
N PRO A 158 -26.62 17.91 4.93
CA PRO A 158 -26.11 19.25 5.27
C PRO A 158 -26.39 19.67 6.72
N THR A 159 -27.53 19.24 7.28
CA THR A 159 -28.00 19.58 8.63
C THR A 159 -27.46 18.66 9.73
N ARG A 160 -26.77 17.56 9.38
CA ARG A 160 -26.24 16.58 10.34
C ARG A 160 -24.72 16.39 10.21
N PRO A 161 -23.90 17.41 10.53
CA PRO A 161 -22.44 17.35 10.38
C PRO A 161 -21.76 16.23 11.16
N ASN A 162 -22.39 15.74 12.24
CA ASN A 162 -21.87 14.63 13.04
C ASN A 162 -21.82 13.31 12.26
N LEU A 163 -22.72 13.11 11.26
CA LEU A 163 -22.68 11.91 10.42
C LEU A 163 -21.41 11.86 9.57
N ALA A 164 -20.90 13.01 9.13
CA ALA A 164 -19.65 13.08 8.37
C ALA A 164 -18.42 12.76 9.24
N LEU A 165 -18.44 13.14 10.52
CA LEU A 165 -17.40 12.71 11.46
C LEU A 165 -17.50 11.21 11.76
N LEU A 166 -18.72 10.69 11.89
CA LEU A 166 -18.96 9.27 12.13
C LEU A 166 -18.48 8.41 10.95
N SER A 167 -18.66 8.85 9.70
CA SER A 167 -18.14 8.11 8.53
C SER A 167 -16.62 8.04 8.52
N VAL A 168 -15.94 9.14 8.86
CA VAL A 168 -14.48 9.16 8.99
C VAL A 168 -14.03 8.23 10.12
N LEU A 169 -14.67 8.32 11.28
CA LEU A 169 -14.39 7.45 12.42
C LEU A 169 -14.53 5.97 12.04
N ALA A 170 -15.66 5.59 11.45
CA ALA A 170 -15.94 4.22 11.04
C ALA A 170 -14.91 3.66 10.05
N LEU A 171 -14.51 4.45 9.04
CA LEU A 171 -13.48 4.05 8.08
C LEU A 171 -12.10 3.97 8.74
N SER A 172 -11.71 4.99 9.50
CA SER A 172 -10.39 5.04 10.17
C SER A 172 -10.21 3.97 11.25
N ALA A 173 -11.31 3.45 11.81
CA ALA A 173 -11.30 2.37 12.78
C ALA A 173 -11.41 0.97 12.14
N ASN A 174 -11.59 0.88 10.82
CA ASN A 174 -11.66 -0.38 10.10
C ASN A 174 -10.25 -0.96 9.89
N PRO A 175 -9.91 -2.13 10.47
CA PRO A 175 -8.60 -2.76 10.31
C PRO A 175 -8.24 -3.06 8.86
N GLN A 176 -9.21 -3.48 8.03
CA GLN A 176 -8.98 -3.78 6.62
C GLN A 176 -8.63 -2.51 5.84
N PHE A 177 -9.32 -1.39 6.13
CA PHE A 177 -9.00 -0.10 5.51
C PHE A 177 -7.59 0.36 5.89
N LEU A 178 -7.23 0.29 7.18
CA LEU A 178 -5.88 0.63 7.64
C LEU A 178 -4.81 -0.26 7.00
N HIS A 179 -5.06 -1.57 6.89
CA HIS A 179 -4.12 -2.52 6.32
C HIS A 179 -3.86 -2.23 4.84
N ILE A 180 -4.90 -2.10 4.02
CA ILE A 180 -4.77 -1.81 2.58
C ILE A 180 -4.25 -0.39 2.33
N ALA A 181 -4.63 0.59 3.16
CA ALA A 181 -4.11 1.95 3.05
C ALA A 181 -2.61 2.06 3.33
N THR A 182 -1.95 0.99 3.75
CA THR A 182 -0.51 0.95 3.99
C THR A 182 0.21 0.00 3.02
N ALA A 183 -0.50 -0.50 2.01
CA ALA A 183 0.03 -1.35 0.94
C ALA A 183 0.40 -0.53 -0.31
N VAL A 184 1.37 -1.02 -1.08
CA VAL A 184 1.48 -0.67 -2.50
C VAL A 184 0.43 -1.47 -3.26
N SER A 185 -0.77 -0.92 -3.43
CA SER A 185 -1.87 -1.52 -4.18
C SER A 185 -2.72 -0.44 -4.82
N ASN A 186 -3.31 -0.74 -5.97
CA ASN A 186 -4.30 0.10 -6.64
C ASN A 186 -5.69 0.03 -5.98
N ASP A 187 -5.91 -0.84 -4.98
CA ASP A 187 -7.18 -0.95 -4.26
C ASP A 187 -7.49 0.27 -3.38
N ILE A 188 -6.46 1.06 -3.02
CA ILE A 188 -6.62 2.28 -2.21
C ILE A 188 -6.84 3.55 -3.04
N SER A 189 -6.61 3.50 -4.36
CA SER A 189 -6.61 4.68 -5.25
C SER A 189 -7.97 5.04 -5.84
#